data_AF-A0A834XHN4-F1
#
_entry.id   AF-A0A834XHN4-F1
#
_cell.length_a   1.000
_cell.length_b   1.000
_cell.length_c   1.000
_cell.angle_alpha   90.00
_cell.angle_beta   90.00
_cell.angle_gamma   90.00
#
_symmetry.space_group_name_H-M   'P 1'
#
loop_
_entity.id
_entity.type
_entity.pdbx_description
1 polymer ?
#
loop_
_entity_poly.entity_id
_entity_poly.type
_entity_poly.pdbx_seq_one_letter_code
_entity_poly.pdbx_strand_id
1 'polypeptide(L)'
;MVAINRRGANWIREKERNGIESLSKTRTKIGLYKRDYANNLEFLLMNLGKLYNADGRPDFTKLYQTINYPVGRGTPMINSMIGWDHSIEWAVADFSGKSGGSGETIIKIDLSKDEHSYISGHTIDGRILFPATGYLTFVWKTFAKLHNTDYEKLPITFENVQFYCATIMPKEGPVRFLINIFDGTGDFEICEGGSPAVTGKIFESDDPKKDQLNNLPIPSANNTNDVDGELLNLNKTDIYKDLRLRSYDYGGIFQGIKTSNNHGNTGELVWNNDWISFMDTMLQYSILGGHSRDLYLPVRIQYAAINPIGHYEMLKNNEIENSNDNDVAEVDAKPSEKTLNVYSYKNINLVKCGGVKIRGMKASLASRRQQTQSWPKHEKYVFIPYENNQILVKEPTKSRLHALTVMLQTVIENLNVLK
;
A
#
# COMPACT_ATOMS: atom_id res chain seq x y z
N MET A 1 3.68 29.85 54.15
CA MET A 1 4.46 29.39 52.98
C MET A 1 3.58 28.42 52.21
N VAL A 2 3.47 28.54 50.89
CA VAL A 2 2.67 27.61 50.08
C VAL A 2 3.62 26.64 49.40
N ALA A 3 3.34 25.34 49.51
CA ALA A 3 4.09 24.28 48.84
C ALA A 3 3.20 23.66 47.76
N ILE A 4 3.70 23.63 46.52
CA ILE A 4 2.92 23.21 45.34
C ILE A 4 3.68 22.10 44.62
N ASN A 5 2.94 21.08 44.22
CA ASN A 5 3.39 20.00 43.34
C ASN A 5 2.39 19.88 42.17
N ARG A 6 2.72 19.12 41.12
CA ARG A 6 1.88 18.80 39.95
C ARG A 6 0.47 18.25 40.27
N ARG A 7 0.14 18.00 41.54
CA ARG A 7 -1.15 17.51 42.03
C ARG A 7 -1.96 18.52 42.86
N GLY A 8 -1.52 19.78 42.98
CA GLY A 8 -2.27 20.85 43.68
C GLY A 8 -1.50 21.55 44.81
N ALA A 9 -2.09 22.65 45.32
CA ALA A 9 -1.49 23.54 46.31
C ALA A 9 -1.99 23.25 47.74
N ASN A 10 -1.06 23.07 48.70
CA ASN A 10 -1.37 22.91 50.13
C ASN A 10 -0.87 24.10 50.95
N TRP A 11 -1.72 24.62 51.84
CA TRP A 11 -1.43 25.74 52.74
C TRP A 11 -0.83 25.25 54.05
N ILE A 12 0.35 25.74 54.43
CA ILE A 12 1.03 25.37 55.69
C ILE A 12 1.09 26.61 56.61
N ARG A 13 0.52 26.50 57.83
CA ARG A 13 0.53 27.55 58.88
C ARG A 13 1.83 27.53 59.71
N GLU A 14 2.15 28.66 60.32
CA GLU A 14 3.47 29.05 60.85
C GLU A 14 3.99 28.29 62.11
N LYS A 15 3.28 27.25 62.60
CA LYS A 15 3.70 26.52 63.82
C LYS A 15 4.64 25.33 63.59
N GLU A 16 5.07 25.06 62.36
CA GLU A 16 5.95 23.92 62.02
C GLU A 16 7.33 24.36 61.46
N ARG A 17 7.99 25.34 62.08
CA ARG A 17 9.30 25.84 61.60
C ARG A 17 10.41 24.77 61.52
N ASN A 18 10.32 23.68 62.29
CA ASN A 18 11.37 22.65 62.35
C ASN A 18 11.23 21.52 61.32
N GLY A 19 10.19 21.52 60.46
CA GLY A 19 9.95 20.48 59.44
C GLY A 19 10.13 20.94 57.98
N ILE A 20 10.51 22.20 57.75
CA ILE A 20 10.44 22.82 56.40
C ILE A 20 11.72 22.57 55.59
N GLU A 21 12.83 22.19 56.23
CA GLU A 21 14.09 21.85 55.57
C GLU A 21 14.10 20.44 54.95
N SER A 22 13.16 19.56 55.30
CA SER A 22 13.10 18.16 54.84
C SER A 22 12.18 17.87 53.65
N LEU A 23 11.61 18.90 52.99
CA LEU A 23 10.75 18.72 51.81
C LEU A 23 11.57 18.44 50.53
N SER A 24 11.11 17.48 49.70
CA SER A 24 11.79 16.98 48.49
C SER A 24 12.18 18.07 47.49
N LYS A 25 13.32 17.91 46.79
CA LYS A 25 13.87 18.82 45.75
C LYS A 25 12.89 19.16 44.60
N THR A 26 11.81 18.41 44.47
CA THR A 26 10.77 18.54 43.44
C THR A 26 9.66 19.54 43.76
N ARG A 27 9.68 20.22 44.92
CA ARG A 27 8.64 21.19 45.32
C ARG A 27 9.14 22.63 45.25
N THR A 28 8.34 23.51 44.64
CA THR A 28 8.60 24.96 44.65
C THR A 28 8.09 25.56 45.97
N LYS A 29 9.00 26.24 46.67
CA LYS A 29 8.82 26.83 47.99
C LYS A 29 8.52 28.32 47.85
N ILE A 30 7.32 28.76 48.23
CA ILE A 30 6.87 30.15 48.01
C ILE A 30 6.59 30.85 49.35
N GLY A 31 7.40 31.86 49.67
CA GLY A 31 7.20 32.73 50.83
C GLY A 31 6.25 33.88 50.49
N LEU A 32 5.33 34.22 51.41
CA LEU A 32 4.37 35.32 51.20
C LEU A 32 4.82 36.64 51.87
N TYR A 33 5.71 36.53 52.85
CA TYR A 33 6.20 37.66 53.64
C TYR A 33 7.65 37.38 54.04
N LYS A 34 8.47 38.43 54.15
CA LYS A 34 9.84 38.34 54.65
C LYS A 34 10.10 39.45 55.67
N ARG A 35 10.48 39.04 56.89
CA ARG A 35 10.86 39.97 57.96
C ARG A 35 12.07 40.80 57.52
N ASP A 36 12.06 42.09 57.84
CA ASP A 36 13.10 43.07 57.51
C ASP A 36 13.32 43.29 56.00
N TYR A 37 12.34 42.92 55.16
CA TYR A 37 12.35 43.27 53.73
C TYR A 37 11.76 44.67 53.52
N ALA A 38 12.46 45.50 52.74
CA ALA A 38 12.14 46.92 52.56
C ALA A 38 10.71 47.17 52.07
N ASN A 39 10.19 46.34 51.15
CA ASN A 39 8.82 46.43 50.65
C ASN A 39 8.17 45.04 50.52
N ASN A 40 7.41 44.65 51.55
CA ASN A 40 6.76 43.34 51.56
C ASN A 40 5.67 43.16 50.48
N LEU A 41 5.14 44.24 49.90
CA LEU A 41 4.20 44.16 48.78
C LEU A 41 4.88 43.65 47.51
N GLU A 42 6.04 44.20 47.17
CA GLU A 42 6.85 43.74 46.05
C GLU A 42 7.30 42.29 46.23
N PHE A 43 7.72 41.94 47.45
CA PHE A 43 8.07 40.57 47.79
C PHE A 43 6.91 39.60 47.54
N LEU A 44 5.68 39.97 47.90
CA LEU A 44 4.50 39.16 47.65
C LEU A 44 4.22 39.02 46.14
N LEU A 45 4.19 40.12 45.37
CA LEU A 45 3.92 40.10 43.94
C LEU A 45 4.95 39.27 43.16
N MET A 46 6.24 39.39 43.49
CA MET A 46 7.30 38.57 42.91
C MET A 46 7.05 37.07 43.17
N ASN A 47 6.67 36.72 44.40
CA ASN A 47 6.40 35.33 44.77
C ASN A 47 5.10 34.79 44.14
N LEU A 48 4.11 35.65 43.85
CA LEU A 48 2.94 35.28 43.03
C LEU A 48 3.31 35.06 41.55
N GLY A 49 4.29 35.79 41.01
CA GLY A 49 4.85 35.49 39.69
C GLY A 49 5.55 34.13 39.65
N LYS A 50 6.34 33.81 40.69
CA LYS A 50 6.94 32.47 40.86
C LYS A 50 5.88 31.37 41.00
N LEU A 51 4.77 31.68 41.66
CA LEU A 51 3.61 30.80 41.76
C LEU A 51 3.00 30.51 40.39
N TYR A 52 2.81 31.53 39.55
CA TYR A 52 2.32 31.37 38.18
C TYR A 52 3.26 30.51 37.32
N ASN A 53 4.56 30.79 37.36
CA ASN A 53 5.57 29.99 36.64
C ASN A 53 5.67 28.53 37.14
N ALA A 54 5.17 28.26 38.35
CA ALA A 54 5.06 26.92 38.92
C ALA A 54 3.67 26.28 38.69
N ASP A 55 2.89 26.79 37.74
CA ASP A 55 1.53 26.33 37.36
C ASP A 55 0.44 26.54 38.43
N GLY A 56 0.65 27.43 39.40
CA GLY A 56 -0.27 27.66 40.52
C GLY A 56 -1.53 28.48 40.21
N ARG A 57 -1.73 28.91 38.96
CA ARG A 57 -2.90 29.69 38.44
C ARG A 57 -3.58 30.65 39.44
N PRO A 58 -2.86 31.60 40.05
CA PRO A 58 -3.49 32.60 40.91
C PRO A 58 -4.37 33.55 40.09
N ASP A 59 -5.54 33.91 40.61
CA ASP A 59 -6.40 34.95 40.02
C ASP A 59 -5.92 36.33 40.44
N PHE A 60 -5.09 36.94 39.58
CA PHE A 60 -4.53 38.28 39.82
C PHE A 60 -5.59 39.38 39.75
N THR A 61 -6.76 39.14 39.15
CA THR A 61 -7.80 40.18 38.98
C THR A 61 -8.39 40.66 40.30
N LYS A 62 -8.25 39.85 41.37
CA LYS A 62 -8.69 40.20 42.73
C LYS A 62 -7.74 41.13 43.47
N LEU A 63 -6.53 41.35 42.96
CA LEU A 63 -5.50 42.16 43.63
C LEU A 63 -5.63 43.66 43.35
N TYR A 64 -6.39 44.03 42.33
CA TYR A 64 -6.59 45.42 41.92
C TYR A 64 -8.07 45.69 41.64
N GLN A 65 -8.40 46.97 41.50
CA GLN A 65 -9.77 47.40 41.27
C GLN A 65 -10.30 46.87 39.93
N THR A 66 -11.59 46.56 39.86
CA THR A 66 -12.22 46.06 38.63
C THR A 66 -12.03 47.05 37.49
N ILE A 67 -11.46 46.57 36.37
CA ILE A 67 -11.26 47.37 35.15
C ILE A 67 -12.60 47.57 34.46
N ASN A 68 -12.87 48.79 34.01
CA ASN A 68 -14.04 49.11 33.20
C ASN A 68 -13.73 48.88 31.71
N TYR A 69 -14.58 48.11 31.04
CA TYR A 69 -14.46 47.83 29.60
C TYR A 69 -15.54 48.61 28.82
N PRO A 70 -15.28 49.02 27.56
CA PRO A 70 -14.10 48.73 26.74
C PRO A 70 -12.86 49.54 27.16
N VAL A 71 -11.67 49.04 26.79
CA VAL A 71 -10.41 49.73 27.05
C VAL A 71 -10.33 51.05 26.25
N GLY A 72 -9.56 52.01 26.76
CA GLY A 72 -9.38 53.31 26.12
C GLY A 72 -8.70 53.22 24.75
N ARG A 73 -9.02 54.18 23.86
CA ARG A 73 -8.37 54.32 22.55
C ARG A 73 -6.86 54.54 22.75
N GLY A 74 -6.04 53.78 22.02
CA GLY A 74 -4.58 53.85 22.13
C GLY A 74 -3.97 52.80 23.07
N THR A 75 -4.78 51.93 23.67
CA THR A 75 -4.28 50.74 24.39
C THR A 75 -3.48 49.85 23.42
N PRO A 76 -2.24 49.45 23.75
CA PRO A 76 -1.39 48.66 22.84
C PRO A 76 -2.03 47.33 22.40
N MET A 77 -1.78 46.95 21.15
CA MET A 77 -2.19 45.66 20.61
C MET A 77 -1.35 44.53 21.21
N ILE A 78 -1.99 43.41 21.54
CA ILE A 78 -1.31 42.21 22.06
C ILE A 78 -0.83 41.29 20.93
N ASN A 79 -1.43 41.38 19.73
CA ASN A 79 -1.19 40.45 18.63
C ASN A 79 0.28 40.33 18.20
N SER A 80 1.03 41.44 18.21
CA SER A 80 2.45 41.49 17.80
C SER A 80 3.42 41.02 18.89
N MET A 81 2.94 40.83 20.13
CA MET A 81 3.76 40.36 21.25
C MET A 81 3.76 38.83 21.37
N ILE A 82 2.85 38.14 20.68
CA ILE A 82 2.73 36.68 20.70
C ILE A 82 3.57 36.10 19.55
N GLY A 83 4.69 35.46 19.90
CA GLY A 83 5.49 34.66 18.97
C GLY A 83 5.11 33.19 19.02
N TRP A 84 5.07 32.53 17.85
CA TRP A 84 4.91 31.10 17.71
C TRP A 84 6.22 30.47 17.23
N ASP A 85 6.40 29.17 17.44
CA ASP A 85 7.51 28.42 16.85
C ASP A 85 7.23 28.16 15.36
N HIS A 86 7.91 28.92 14.50
CA HIS A 86 7.81 28.81 13.03
C HIS A 86 8.95 27.96 12.44
N SER A 87 9.62 27.10 13.21
CA SER A 87 10.74 26.28 12.72
C SER A 87 10.36 25.23 11.67
N ILE A 88 9.08 24.84 11.62
CA ILE A 88 8.57 23.86 10.66
C ILE A 88 7.99 24.60 9.45
N GLU A 89 8.60 24.37 8.29
CA GLU A 89 8.10 24.89 7.01
C GLU A 89 7.00 23.99 6.44
N TRP A 90 6.05 24.62 5.76
CA TRP A 90 4.94 23.95 5.09
C TRP A 90 4.99 24.22 3.59
N ALA A 91 4.62 23.24 2.79
CA ALA A 91 4.53 23.42 1.35
C ALA A 91 3.42 24.44 1.03
N VAL A 92 3.78 25.56 0.42
CA VAL A 92 2.85 26.57 -0.10
C VAL A 92 2.65 26.34 -1.59
N ALA A 93 1.41 26.46 -2.06
CA ALA A 93 1.10 26.27 -3.48
C ALA A 93 1.85 27.30 -4.34
N ASP A 94 2.67 26.80 -5.28
CA ASP A 94 3.34 27.61 -6.30
C ASP A 94 2.51 27.62 -7.58
N PHE A 95 2.23 28.83 -8.09
CA PHE A 95 1.45 29.07 -9.30
C PHE A 95 2.32 29.59 -10.46
N SER A 96 3.63 29.73 -10.26
CA SER A 96 4.55 30.32 -11.24
C SER A 96 4.73 29.50 -12.53
N GLY A 97 4.36 28.20 -12.52
CA GLY A 97 4.53 27.28 -13.65
C GLY A 97 3.26 26.89 -14.43
N LYS A 98 2.11 27.55 -14.21
CA LYS A 98 0.86 27.17 -14.90
C LYS A 98 0.73 27.84 -16.27
N SER A 99 1.53 27.40 -17.24
CA SER A 99 1.14 27.48 -18.66
C SER A 99 0.29 26.25 -19.00
N GLY A 100 -0.82 26.46 -19.69
CA GLY A 100 -1.96 25.54 -19.80
C GLY A 100 -1.67 24.16 -20.39
N GLY A 101 -2.57 23.21 -20.07
CA GLY A 101 -2.94 22.05 -20.91
C GLY A 101 -1.81 21.23 -21.52
N SER A 102 -0.66 21.14 -20.86
CA SER A 102 0.46 20.37 -21.37
C SER A 102 0.11 18.88 -21.35
N GLY A 103 0.20 18.24 -22.52
CA GLY A 103 0.17 16.77 -22.69
C GLY A 103 1.23 16.04 -21.86
N GLU A 104 2.20 16.78 -21.35
CA GLU A 104 3.24 16.32 -20.44
C GLU A 104 2.78 16.35 -18.98
N THR A 105 2.93 15.23 -18.27
CA THR A 105 2.73 15.14 -16.81
C THR A 105 3.77 14.21 -16.19
N ILE A 106 4.38 14.64 -15.08
CA ILE A 106 5.31 13.82 -14.30
C ILE A 106 4.56 13.24 -13.10
N ILE A 107 4.51 11.91 -13.01
CA ILE A 107 3.96 11.18 -11.86
C ILE A 107 5.11 10.57 -11.07
N LYS A 108 5.11 10.82 -9.76
CA LYS A 108 6.14 10.35 -8.83
C LYS A 108 5.55 9.27 -7.92
N ILE A 109 6.10 8.07 -7.97
CA ILE A 109 5.66 6.92 -7.16
C ILE A 109 6.77 6.55 -6.19
N ASP A 110 6.41 6.41 -4.91
CA ASP A 110 7.35 6.16 -3.82
C ASP A 110 6.78 5.10 -2.89
N LEU A 111 7.38 3.91 -2.87
CA LEU A 111 6.89 2.77 -2.08
C LEU A 111 6.96 3.00 -0.57
N SER A 112 7.73 3.99 -0.10
CA SER A 112 7.78 4.33 1.33
C SER A 112 6.53 5.10 1.80
N LYS A 113 5.68 5.55 0.87
CA LYS A 113 4.41 6.23 1.19
C LYS A 113 3.27 5.22 1.23
N ASP A 114 2.41 5.34 2.23
CA ASP A 114 1.26 4.45 2.42
C ASP A 114 0.39 4.34 1.16
N GLU A 115 0.17 5.46 0.46
CA GLU A 115 -0.62 5.55 -0.79
C GLU A 115 -0.10 4.67 -1.93
N HIS A 116 1.20 4.35 -1.97
CA HIS A 116 1.83 3.59 -3.05
C HIS A 116 2.38 2.24 -2.57
N SER A 117 2.39 2.01 -1.25
CA SER A 117 2.93 0.81 -0.61
C SER A 117 2.33 -0.48 -1.17
N TYR A 118 1.05 -0.44 -1.58
CA TYR A 118 0.32 -1.59 -2.13
C TYR A 118 0.95 -2.15 -3.42
N ILE A 119 1.70 -1.34 -4.18
CA ILE A 119 2.40 -1.75 -5.40
C ILE A 119 3.44 -2.84 -5.10
N SER A 120 3.95 -2.91 -3.85
CA SER A 120 4.81 -4.02 -3.40
C SER A 120 4.15 -5.40 -3.54
N GLY A 121 2.82 -5.45 -3.56
CA GLY A 121 2.06 -6.68 -3.84
C GLY A 121 2.24 -7.20 -5.27
N HIS A 122 2.68 -6.37 -6.23
CA HIS A 122 3.01 -6.80 -7.58
C HIS A 122 4.48 -7.25 -7.66
N THR A 123 4.80 -8.31 -6.92
CA THR A 123 6.14 -8.93 -6.92
C THR A 123 6.18 -10.08 -7.92
N ILE A 124 7.19 -10.07 -8.80
CA ILE A 124 7.43 -11.10 -9.81
C ILE A 124 8.90 -11.51 -9.73
N ASP A 125 9.16 -12.81 -9.58
CA ASP A 125 10.52 -13.37 -9.49
C ASP A 125 11.37 -12.64 -8.41
N GLY A 126 10.75 -12.39 -7.25
CA GLY A 126 11.35 -11.67 -6.12
C GLY A 126 11.65 -10.19 -6.34
N ARG A 127 11.19 -9.57 -7.43
CA ARG A 127 11.33 -8.14 -7.72
C ARG A 127 9.97 -7.45 -7.71
N ILE A 128 9.88 -6.27 -7.12
CA ILE A 128 8.68 -5.43 -7.22
C ILE A 128 8.72 -4.77 -8.59
N LEU A 129 7.85 -5.20 -9.50
CA LEU A 129 7.74 -4.59 -10.82
C LEU A 129 6.57 -3.61 -10.80
N PHE A 130 6.70 -2.48 -11.47
CA PHE A 130 5.56 -1.61 -11.68
C PHE A 130 4.55 -2.32 -12.62
N PRO A 131 3.25 -2.44 -12.24
CA PRO A 131 2.27 -3.16 -13.05
C PRO A 131 2.10 -2.54 -14.43
N ALA A 132 1.95 -3.38 -15.47
CA ALA A 132 1.68 -2.93 -16.83
C ALA A 132 0.39 -2.08 -16.91
N THR A 133 -0.58 -2.41 -16.07
CA THR A 133 -1.86 -1.70 -15.94
C THR A 133 -1.72 -0.36 -15.22
N GLY A 134 -0.69 -0.18 -14.40
CA GLY A 134 -0.35 1.09 -13.78
C GLY A 134 -0.03 2.17 -14.82
N TYR A 135 0.71 1.79 -15.86
CA TYR A 135 0.99 2.68 -17.00
C TYR A 135 -0.29 3.12 -17.71
N LEU A 136 -1.20 2.18 -17.98
CA LEU A 136 -2.48 2.47 -18.61
C LEU A 136 -3.31 3.43 -17.74
N THR A 137 -3.39 3.19 -16.44
CA THR A 137 -4.10 4.08 -15.52
C THR A 137 -3.48 5.47 -15.45
N PHE A 138 -2.16 5.60 -15.53
CA PHE A 138 -1.48 6.90 -15.56
C PHE A 138 -1.77 7.68 -16.84
N VAL A 139 -1.75 7.03 -17.99
CA VAL A 139 -2.13 7.65 -19.27
C VAL A 139 -3.59 8.06 -19.23
N TRP A 140 -4.49 7.21 -18.73
CA TRP A 140 -5.91 7.53 -18.59
C TRP A 140 -6.16 8.75 -17.69
N LYS A 141 -5.52 8.80 -16.51
CA LYS A 141 -5.60 9.96 -15.60
C LYS A 141 -5.07 11.24 -16.25
N THR A 142 -3.97 11.14 -17.00
CA THR A 142 -3.37 12.28 -17.71
C THR A 142 -4.27 12.75 -18.84
N PHE A 143 -4.86 11.83 -19.60
CA PHE A 143 -5.80 12.12 -20.68
C PHE A 143 -7.08 12.79 -20.16
N ALA A 144 -7.66 12.28 -19.07
CA ALA A 144 -8.82 12.92 -18.44
C ALA A 144 -8.51 14.34 -17.95
N LYS A 145 -7.31 14.56 -17.42
CA LYS A 145 -6.83 15.90 -17.05
C LYS A 145 -6.72 16.84 -18.25
N LEU A 146 -6.31 16.35 -19.43
CA LEU A 146 -6.30 17.15 -20.67
C LEU A 146 -7.72 17.53 -21.10
N HIS A 147 -8.66 16.59 -20.96
CA HIS A 147 -10.09 16.81 -21.22
C HIS A 147 -10.82 17.54 -20.07
N ASN A 148 -10.10 18.04 -19.06
CA ASN A 148 -10.65 18.72 -17.88
C ASN A 148 -11.82 17.97 -17.22
N THR A 149 -11.72 16.65 -17.17
CA THR A 149 -12.73 15.74 -16.63
C THR A 149 -12.12 14.77 -15.63
N ASP A 150 -12.96 14.17 -14.81
CA ASP A 150 -12.53 13.09 -13.92
C ASP A 150 -12.39 11.79 -14.72
N TYR A 151 -11.31 11.04 -14.49
CA TYR A 151 -11.04 9.82 -15.24
C TYR A 151 -12.15 8.78 -15.02
N GLU A 152 -12.79 8.76 -13.85
CA GLU A 152 -13.92 7.87 -13.55
C GLU A 152 -15.23 8.24 -14.29
N LYS A 153 -15.25 9.34 -15.01
CA LYS A 153 -16.37 9.77 -15.85
C LYS A 153 -16.04 9.73 -17.35
N LEU A 154 -14.82 9.33 -17.71
CA LEU A 154 -14.33 9.35 -19.08
C LEU A 154 -14.07 7.93 -19.58
N PRO A 155 -15.00 7.33 -20.34
CA PRO A 155 -14.75 6.09 -21.04
C PRO A 155 -13.68 6.27 -22.12
N ILE A 156 -12.71 5.36 -22.15
CA ILE A 156 -11.58 5.45 -23.06
C ILE A 156 -11.31 4.13 -23.77
N THR A 157 -10.56 4.23 -24.87
CA THR A 157 -9.98 3.09 -25.56
C THR A 157 -8.48 3.29 -25.72
N PHE A 158 -7.75 2.19 -25.61
CA PHE A 158 -6.33 2.09 -25.91
C PHE A 158 -6.14 1.25 -27.16
N GLU A 159 -5.23 1.65 -28.03
CA GLU A 159 -4.84 0.88 -29.20
C GLU A 159 -3.33 0.71 -29.28
N ASN A 160 -2.90 -0.47 -29.73
CA ASN A 160 -1.49 -0.79 -30.03
C ASN A 160 -0.51 -0.41 -28.91
N VAL A 161 -0.88 -0.68 -27.66
CA VAL A 161 0.01 -0.47 -26.51
C VAL A 161 1.17 -1.46 -26.57
N GLN A 162 2.39 -0.97 -26.44
CA GLN A 162 3.63 -1.73 -26.42
C GLN A 162 4.40 -1.42 -25.14
N PHE A 163 4.84 -2.46 -24.45
CA PHE A 163 5.68 -2.37 -23.25
C PHE A 163 7.11 -2.78 -23.64
N TYR A 164 8.04 -1.84 -23.58
CA TYR A 164 9.44 -2.07 -23.95
C TYR A 164 10.27 -2.55 -22.75
N CYS A 165 9.99 -2.02 -21.56
CA CYS A 165 10.71 -2.36 -20.35
C CYS A 165 9.78 -2.39 -19.13
N ALA A 166 10.00 -3.36 -18.25
CA ALA A 166 9.36 -3.39 -16.94
C ALA A 166 10.20 -2.57 -15.95
N THR A 167 9.58 -1.59 -15.30
CA THR A 167 10.27 -0.76 -14.29
C THR A 167 10.32 -1.51 -12.97
N ILE A 168 11.53 -1.66 -12.42
CA ILE A 168 11.75 -2.23 -11.10
C ILE A 168 11.57 -1.13 -10.07
N MET A 169 10.66 -1.33 -9.12
CA MET A 169 10.40 -0.37 -8.06
C MET A 169 11.37 -0.59 -6.89
N PRO A 170 12.19 0.42 -6.51
CA PRO A 170 13.05 0.32 -5.34
C PRO A 170 12.21 0.38 -4.05
N LYS A 171 12.70 -0.26 -2.99
CA LYS A 171 12.04 -0.22 -1.67
C LYS A 171 12.05 1.17 -1.05
N GLU A 172 13.08 1.94 -1.35
CA GLU A 172 13.26 3.30 -0.86
C GLU A 172 13.49 4.23 -2.05
N GLY A 173 12.87 5.40 -1.97
CA GLY A 173 13.05 6.46 -2.94
C GLY A 173 12.05 6.42 -4.09
N PRO A 174 11.85 7.58 -4.73
CA PRO A 174 10.80 7.72 -5.72
C PRO A 174 11.26 7.39 -7.14
N VAL A 175 10.38 6.72 -7.89
CA VAL A 175 10.47 6.56 -9.34
C VAL A 175 9.61 7.62 -10.02
N ARG A 176 10.10 8.22 -11.10
CA ARG A 176 9.41 9.27 -11.86
C ARG A 176 9.03 8.74 -13.24
N PHE A 177 7.75 8.82 -13.56
CA PHE A 177 7.20 8.51 -14.87
C PHE A 177 6.83 9.80 -15.56
N LEU A 178 7.45 10.05 -16.70
CA LEU A 178 7.11 11.17 -17.57
C LEU A 178 6.12 10.66 -18.61
N ILE A 179 4.91 11.21 -18.62
CA ILE A 179 3.86 10.84 -19.55
C ILE A 179 3.70 11.99 -20.54
N ASN A 180 3.68 11.68 -21.83
CA ASN A 180 3.40 12.63 -22.88
C ASN A 180 2.25 12.10 -23.75
N ILE A 181 1.27 12.95 -24.04
CA ILE A 181 0.12 12.63 -24.90
C ILE A 181 0.01 13.69 -25.98
N PHE A 182 -0.01 13.25 -27.24
CA PHE A 182 -0.22 14.09 -28.41
C PHE A 182 -1.72 14.22 -28.71
N ASP A 183 -2.30 15.35 -28.34
CA ASP A 183 -3.74 15.61 -28.39
C ASP A 183 -4.37 15.39 -29.78
N GLY A 184 -3.64 15.70 -30.86
CA GLY A 184 -4.14 15.54 -32.23
C GLY A 184 -4.19 14.09 -32.74
N THR A 185 -3.31 13.21 -32.26
CA THR A 185 -3.20 11.82 -32.75
C THR A 185 -3.62 10.77 -31.73
N GLY A 186 -3.74 11.14 -30.46
CA GLY A 186 -3.93 10.23 -29.34
C GLY A 186 -2.67 9.40 -29.02
N ASP A 187 -1.56 9.62 -29.72
CA ASP A 187 -0.32 8.90 -29.45
C ASP A 187 0.21 9.30 -28.07
N PHE A 188 0.60 8.32 -27.27
CA PHE A 188 1.20 8.56 -25.96
C PHE A 188 2.51 7.80 -25.80
N GLU A 189 3.35 8.34 -24.93
CA GLU A 189 4.61 7.76 -24.51
C GLU A 189 4.79 7.94 -23.00
N ILE A 190 5.30 6.91 -22.34
CA ILE A 190 5.71 6.97 -20.93
C ILE A 190 7.19 6.68 -20.86
N CYS A 191 7.95 7.62 -20.33
CA CYS A 191 9.38 7.52 -20.13
C CYS A 191 9.72 7.33 -18.65
N GLU A 192 10.68 6.46 -18.38
CA GLU A 192 11.30 6.24 -17.07
C GLU A 192 12.82 6.32 -17.24
N GLY A 193 13.50 7.08 -16.38
CA GLY A 193 14.96 7.26 -16.49
C GLY A 193 15.45 7.85 -17.81
N GLY A 194 14.59 8.54 -18.58
CA GLY A 194 14.91 9.09 -19.90
C GLY A 194 14.79 8.12 -21.07
N SER A 195 14.30 6.89 -20.84
CA SER A 195 14.01 5.91 -21.90
C SER A 195 12.51 5.59 -21.98
N PRO A 196 11.96 5.31 -23.17
CA PRO A 196 10.57 4.91 -23.32
C PRO A 196 10.31 3.54 -22.68
N ALA A 197 9.40 3.53 -21.70
CA ALA A 197 8.91 2.31 -21.08
C ALA A 197 7.68 1.76 -21.83
N VAL A 198 6.75 2.64 -22.23
CA VAL A 198 5.49 2.27 -22.87
C VAL A 198 5.09 3.27 -23.94
N THR A 199 4.56 2.80 -25.06
CA THR A 199 3.91 3.63 -26.09
C THR A 199 2.57 3.05 -26.50
N GLY A 200 1.68 3.87 -27.03
CA GLY A 200 0.42 3.41 -27.63
C GLY A 200 -0.42 4.57 -28.11
N LYS A 201 -1.71 4.31 -28.36
CA LYS A 201 -2.70 5.35 -28.61
C LYS A 201 -3.82 5.30 -27.58
N ILE A 202 -4.35 6.46 -27.20
CA ILE A 202 -5.52 6.63 -26.35
C ILE A 202 -6.55 7.51 -27.07
N PHE A 203 -7.81 7.12 -26.96
CA PHE A 203 -8.94 7.87 -27.49
C PHE A 203 -10.09 7.90 -26.48
N GLU A 204 -10.86 8.98 -26.48
CA GLU A 204 -12.19 8.99 -25.87
C GLU A 204 -13.11 8.03 -26.63
N SER A 205 -13.96 7.30 -25.92
CA SER A 205 -14.87 6.33 -26.52
C SER A 205 -16.13 7.02 -27.05
N ASP A 206 -16.35 6.96 -28.37
CA ASP A 206 -17.56 7.49 -29.01
C ASP A 206 -18.84 6.71 -28.61
N ASP A 207 -18.71 5.38 -28.45
CA ASP A 207 -19.80 4.49 -28.03
C ASP A 207 -19.29 3.45 -27.02
N PRO A 208 -19.33 3.78 -25.72
CA PRO A 208 -18.82 2.90 -24.66
C PRO A 208 -19.55 1.55 -24.60
N LYS A 209 -20.80 1.46 -25.05
CA LYS A 209 -21.57 0.21 -24.99
C LYS A 209 -21.14 -0.74 -26.11
N LYS A 210 -20.91 -0.20 -27.31
CA LYS A 210 -20.38 -0.96 -28.45
C LYS A 210 -18.95 -1.42 -28.19
N ASP A 211 -18.13 -0.55 -27.59
CA ASP A 211 -16.75 -0.86 -27.23
C ASP A 211 -16.65 -1.97 -26.17
N GLN A 212 -17.64 -2.12 -25.29
CA GLN A 212 -17.66 -3.22 -24.33
C GLN A 212 -18.11 -4.56 -24.92
N LEU A 213 -18.69 -4.58 -26.12
CA LEU A 213 -19.24 -5.77 -26.78
C LEU A 213 -20.16 -6.57 -25.82
N ASN A 214 -21.22 -5.92 -25.34
CA ASN A 214 -22.10 -6.48 -24.30
C ASN A 214 -22.89 -7.73 -24.71
N ASN A 215 -22.92 -8.05 -26.00
CA ASN A 215 -23.70 -9.18 -26.54
C ASN A 215 -22.84 -10.43 -26.81
N LEU A 216 -21.68 -10.58 -26.17
CA LEU A 216 -20.92 -11.83 -26.29
C LEU A 216 -21.63 -12.94 -25.51
N PRO A 217 -21.74 -14.16 -26.08
CA PRO A 217 -22.20 -15.30 -25.31
C PRO A 217 -21.22 -15.56 -24.16
N ILE A 218 -21.68 -16.11 -23.04
CA ILE A 218 -20.78 -16.62 -22.01
C ILE A 218 -19.90 -17.70 -22.68
N PRO A 219 -18.57 -17.74 -22.43
CA PRO A 219 -17.72 -18.79 -22.96
C PRO A 219 -18.25 -20.16 -22.51
N SER A 220 -18.95 -20.87 -23.39
CA SER A 220 -19.52 -22.18 -23.07
C SER A 220 -18.41 -23.20 -22.81
N ALA A 221 -18.60 -24.04 -21.79
CA ALA A 221 -17.90 -25.31 -21.60
C ALA A 221 -18.20 -26.33 -22.74
N ASN A 222 -19.13 -26.00 -23.63
CA ASN A 222 -19.80 -26.95 -24.52
C ASN A 222 -19.21 -26.95 -25.93
N ASN A 223 -17.98 -27.47 -26.08
CA ASN A 223 -17.46 -27.88 -27.39
C ASN A 223 -16.62 -29.17 -27.30
N THR A 224 -16.98 -30.07 -26.38
CA THR A 224 -16.66 -31.49 -26.51
C THR A 224 -17.88 -32.28 -26.12
N ASN A 225 -18.12 -33.38 -26.83
CA ASN A 225 -19.10 -34.40 -26.48
C ASN A 225 -18.64 -35.18 -25.22
N ASP A 226 -18.18 -34.47 -24.18
CA ASP A 226 -17.75 -35.07 -22.94
C ASP A 226 -18.96 -35.13 -22.02
N VAL A 227 -19.54 -36.33 -21.98
CA VAL A 227 -20.62 -36.74 -21.08
C VAL A 227 -20.11 -36.90 -19.63
N ASP A 228 -18.89 -36.45 -19.31
CA ASP A 228 -18.30 -36.54 -17.98
C ASP A 228 -17.51 -35.28 -17.61
N GLY A 229 -17.92 -34.60 -16.54
CA GLY A 229 -17.05 -33.73 -15.74
C GLY A 229 -17.56 -32.29 -15.57
N GLU A 230 -18.20 -32.02 -14.43
CA GLU A 230 -18.35 -30.65 -13.91
C GLU A 230 -16.99 -29.93 -13.96
N LEU A 231 -16.95 -28.73 -14.52
CA LEU A 231 -15.73 -27.93 -14.53
C LEU A 231 -15.25 -27.72 -13.10
N LEU A 232 -14.05 -28.20 -12.78
CA LEU A 232 -13.47 -28.02 -11.46
C LEU A 232 -13.28 -26.53 -11.19
N ASN A 233 -13.87 -26.06 -10.10
CA ASN A 233 -13.72 -24.68 -9.65
C ASN A 233 -12.47 -24.56 -8.76
N LEU A 234 -11.55 -23.70 -9.16
CA LEU A 234 -10.34 -23.35 -8.42
C LEU A 234 -10.66 -22.17 -7.51
N ASN A 235 -10.28 -22.28 -6.24
CA ASN A 235 -10.36 -21.17 -5.30
C ASN A 235 -9.10 -20.29 -5.39
N LYS A 236 -9.14 -19.13 -4.72
CA LYS A 236 -8.01 -18.20 -4.59
C LYS A 236 -6.69 -18.87 -4.21
N THR A 237 -6.70 -19.82 -3.27
CA THR A 237 -5.46 -20.47 -2.81
C THR A 237 -4.85 -21.36 -3.88
N ASP A 238 -5.65 -22.09 -4.65
CA ASP A 238 -5.19 -22.94 -5.75
C ASP A 238 -4.59 -22.09 -6.88
N ILE A 239 -5.27 -21.00 -7.23
CA ILE A 239 -4.89 -20.08 -8.31
C ILE A 239 -3.54 -19.42 -8.01
N TYR A 240 -3.40 -18.82 -6.83
CA TYR A 240 -2.16 -18.12 -6.46
C TYR A 240 -1.03 -19.07 -6.07
N LYS A 241 -1.34 -20.32 -5.65
CA LYS A 241 -0.34 -21.38 -5.55
C LYS A 241 0.24 -21.70 -6.92
N ASP A 242 -0.60 -21.84 -7.94
CA ASP A 242 -0.16 -22.10 -9.30
C ASP A 242 0.69 -20.96 -9.87
N LEU A 243 0.19 -19.73 -9.79
CA LEU A 243 0.92 -18.54 -10.25
C LEU A 243 2.27 -18.39 -9.53
N ARG A 244 2.33 -18.67 -8.23
CA ARG A 244 3.59 -18.65 -7.47
C ARG A 244 4.59 -19.70 -7.95
N LEU A 245 4.14 -20.90 -8.33
CA LEU A 245 5.02 -21.92 -8.94
C LEU A 245 5.61 -21.45 -10.29
N ARG A 246 4.94 -20.53 -10.98
CA ARG A 246 5.44 -19.90 -12.22
C ARG A 246 6.31 -18.66 -11.97
N SER A 247 6.63 -18.35 -10.71
CA SER A 247 7.38 -17.17 -10.24
C SER A 247 6.60 -15.85 -10.19
N TYR A 248 5.27 -15.90 -10.12
CA TYR A 248 4.46 -14.74 -9.80
C TYR A 248 4.18 -14.68 -8.29
N ASP A 249 4.94 -13.87 -7.57
CA ASP A 249 4.86 -13.72 -6.12
C ASP A 249 3.84 -12.63 -5.72
N TYR A 250 2.64 -12.67 -6.32
CA TYR A 250 1.59 -11.67 -6.05
C TYR A 250 1.19 -11.67 -4.56
N GLY A 251 0.90 -10.48 -4.03
CA GLY A 251 0.47 -10.26 -2.66
C GLY A 251 -0.54 -9.12 -2.52
N GLY A 252 -1.23 -9.06 -1.38
CA GLY A 252 -2.20 -8.00 -1.07
C GLY A 252 -3.34 -7.94 -2.08
N ILE A 253 -3.68 -6.73 -2.53
CA ILE A 253 -4.79 -6.48 -3.46
C ILE A 253 -4.56 -7.05 -4.87
N PHE A 254 -3.31 -7.38 -5.23
CA PHE A 254 -2.99 -8.07 -6.48
C PHE A 254 -3.38 -9.56 -6.47
N GLN A 255 -3.81 -10.09 -5.31
CA GLN A 255 -4.44 -11.41 -5.22
C GLN A 255 -5.98 -11.33 -5.36
N GLY A 256 -6.45 -10.69 -6.44
CA GLY A 256 -7.87 -10.40 -6.65
C GLY A 256 -8.67 -11.45 -7.42
N ILE A 257 -8.07 -12.54 -7.93
CA ILE A 257 -8.85 -13.65 -8.53
C ILE A 257 -9.45 -14.49 -7.40
N LYS A 258 -10.78 -14.46 -7.26
CA LYS A 258 -11.51 -15.18 -6.20
C LYS A 258 -11.77 -16.64 -6.59
N THR A 259 -12.29 -16.85 -7.79
CA THR A 259 -12.59 -18.17 -8.35
C THR A 259 -12.23 -18.22 -9.83
N SER A 260 -11.97 -19.42 -10.34
CA SER A 260 -11.75 -19.69 -11.76
C SER A 260 -12.11 -21.13 -12.05
N ASN A 261 -12.75 -21.42 -13.19
CA ASN A 261 -12.78 -22.79 -13.67
C ASN A 261 -11.37 -23.28 -14.05
N ASN A 262 -11.18 -24.61 -14.07
CA ASN A 262 -9.92 -25.27 -14.44
C ASN A 262 -9.42 -24.95 -15.86
N HIS A 263 -10.30 -24.54 -16.77
CA HIS A 263 -9.89 -24.07 -18.10
C HIS A 263 -9.46 -22.60 -18.13
N GLY A 264 -9.73 -21.80 -17.10
CA GLY A 264 -9.45 -20.35 -17.07
C GLY A 264 -10.31 -19.54 -18.05
N ASN A 265 -11.54 -19.98 -18.32
CA ASN A 265 -12.49 -19.32 -19.21
C ASN A 265 -13.53 -18.47 -18.46
N THR A 266 -13.93 -18.87 -17.26
CA THR A 266 -14.95 -18.18 -16.45
C THR A 266 -14.59 -18.19 -14.96
N GLY A 267 -14.78 -17.07 -14.27
CA GLY A 267 -14.40 -16.91 -12.86
C GLY A 267 -14.90 -15.61 -12.25
N GLU A 268 -14.42 -15.27 -11.06
CA GLU A 268 -14.77 -14.03 -10.34
C GLU A 268 -13.51 -13.26 -9.94
N LEU A 269 -13.53 -11.94 -10.16
CA LEU A 269 -12.50 -11.01 -9.70
C LEU A 269 -13.05 -10.09 -8.60
N VAL A 270 -12.23 -9.78 -7.60
CA VAL A 270 -12.55 -8.87 -6.51
C VAL A 270 -12.24 -7.43 -6.93
N TRP A 271 -13.18 -6.52 -6.64
CA TRP A 271 -13.00 -5.09 -6.81
C TRP A 271 -12.58 -4.43 -5.48
N ASN A 272 -11.34 -3.91 -5.45
CA ASN A 272 -10.75 -3.26 -4.27
C ASN A 272 -10.67 -1.74 -4.39
N ASN A 273 -11.52 -1.12 -5.22
CA ASN A 273 -11.49 0.32 -5.51
C ASN A 273 -10.14 0.81 -6.09
N ASP A 274 -9.43 -0.05 -6.80
CA ASP A 274 -8.15 0.26 -7.43
C ASP A 274 -8.10 -0.37 -8.83
N TRP A 275 -8.11 0.51 -9.85
CA TRP A 275 -8.10 0.11 -11.26
C TRP A 275 -6.82 -0.62 -11.66
N ILE A 276 -5.68 -0.32 -11.02
CA ILE A 276 -4.38 -0.91 -11.36
C ILE A 276 -4.41 -2.41 -11.05
N SER A 277 -4.73 -2.78 -9.81
CA SER A 277 -4.85 -4.16 -9.36
C SER A 277 -6.01 -4.89 -10.03
N PHE A 278 -7.16 -4.25 -10.23
CA PHE A 278 -8.28 -4.88 -10.92
C PHE A 278 -7.94 -5.24 -12.37
N MET A 279 -7.40 -4.31 -13.16
CA MET A 279 -6.97 -4.64 -14.51
C MET A 279 -5.81 -5.65 -14.51
N ASP A 280 -4.91 -5.59 -13.53
CA ASP A 280 -3.79 -6.54 -13.45
C ASP A 280 -4.29 -7.96 -13.22
N THR A 281 -5.29 -8.14 -12.35
CA THR A 281 -5.91 -9.46 -12.13
C THR A 281 -6.59 -10.01 -13.39
N MET A 282 -7.05 -9.15 -14.32
CA MET A 282 -7.48 -9.58 -15.65
C MET A 282 -6.30 -10.07 -16.53
N LEU A 283 -5.14 -9.42 -16.44
CA LEU A 283 -3.91 -9.91 -17.12
C LEU A 283 -3.45 -11.24 -16.51
N GLN A 284 -3.47 -11.36 -15.19
CA GLN A 284 -3.21 -12.62 -14.47
C GLN A 284 -4.17 -13.72 -14.94
N TYR A 285 -5.45 -13.40 -15.10
CA TYR A 285 -6.47 -14.33 -15.57
C TYR A 285 -6.21 -14.82 -17.01
N SER A 286 -5.72 -13.93 -17.88
CA SER A 286 -5.27 -14.28 -19.24
C SER A 286 -4.11 -15.29 -19.21
N ILE A 287 -3.16 -15.11 -18.29
CA ILE A 287 -2.00 -15.99 -18.12
C ILE A 287 -2.40 -17.34 -17.50
N LEU A 288 -3.33 -17.32 -16.54
CA LEU A 288 -3.81 -18.52 -15.84
C LEU A 288 -4.31 -19.59 -16.81
N GLY A 289 -5.12 -19.18 -17.80
CA GLY A 289 -5.66 -20.06 -18.84
C GLY A 289 -4.65 -20.55 -19.88
N GLY A 290 -3.39 -20.09 -19.83
CA GLY A 290 -2.32 -20.52 -20.73
C GLY A 290 -1.78 -21.91 -20.37
N HIS A 291 -1.46 -22.72 -21.39
CA HIS A 291 -0.91 -24.07 -21.20
C HIS A 291 0.53 -24.09 -20.68
N SER A 292 1.32 -23.04 -20.91
CA SER A 292 2.70 -22.97 -20.41
C SER A 292 2.77 -22.60 -18.93
N ARG A 293 3.65 -23.29 -18.20
CA ARG A 293 3.97 -23.04 -16.78
C ARG A 293 5.17 -22.09 -16.60
N ASP A 294 5.60 -21.44 -17.66
CA ASP A 294 6.71 -20.50 -17.62
C ASP A 294 6.29 -19.11 -17.11
N LEU A 295 7.29 -18.26 -16.86
CA LEU A 295 7.08 -16.87 -16.48
C LEU A 295 6.89 -16.00 -17.72
N TYR A 296 5.74 -15.35 -17.84
CA TYR A 296 5.40 -14.43 -18.93
C TYR A 296 5.13 -13.01 -18.44
N LEU A 297 5.61 -12.02 -19.19
CA LEU A 297 5.31 -10.61 -18.95
C LEU A 297 4.57 -9.99 -20.14
N PRO A 298 3.59 -9.09 -19.92
CA PRO A 298 2.91 -8.38 -21.00
C PRO A 298 3.89 -7.56 -21.84
N VAL A 299 3.81 -7.68 -23.16
CA VAL A 299 4.60 -6.90 -24.13
C VAL A 299 3.72 -6.07 -25.05
N ARG A 300 2.50 -6.53 -25.33
CA ARG A 300 1.57 -5.78 -26.18
C ARG A 300 0.13 -5.97 -25.75
N ILE A 301 -0.66 -4.91 -25.83
CA ILE A 301 -2.13 -4.96 -25.81
C ILE A 301 -2.62 -4.35 -27.11
N GLN A 302 -3.34 -5.13 -27.92
CA GLN A 302 -3.83 -4.63 -29.21
C GLN A 302 -4.92 -3.58 -29.02
N TYR A 303 -5.86 -3.88 -28.13
CA TYR A 303 -6.98 -3.00 -27.85
C TYR A 303 -7.43 -3.19 -26.39
N ALA A 304 -7.66 -2.11 -25.66
CA ALA A 304 -8.35 -2.17 -24.38
C ALA A 304 -9.43 -1.09 -24.31
N ALA A 305 -10.61 -1.42 -23.80
CA ALA A 305 -11.67 -0.44 -23.54
C ALA A 305 -11.99 -0.42 -22.05
N ILE A 306 -12.12 0.79 -21.50
CA ILE A 306 -12.44 1.03 -20.10
C ILE A 306 -13.65 1.94 -20.06
N ASN A 307 -14.75 1.45 -19.52
CA ASN A 307 -15.98 2.19 -19.28
C ASN A 307 -16.24 2.23 -17.76
N PRO A 308 -15.79 3.28 -17.05
CA PRO A 308 -15.94 3.37 -15.61
C PRO A 308 -17.40 3.48 -15.18
N ILE A 309 -18.24 4.18 -15.96
CA ILE A 309 -19.65 4.38 -15.67
C ILE A 309 -20.37 3.02 -15.66
N GLY A 310 -20.19 2.24 -16.73
CA GLY A 310 -20.76 0.89 -16.82
C GLY A 310 -20.19 -0.08 -15.79
N HIS A 311 -18.91 0.07 -15.42
CA HIS A 311 -18.30 -0.73 -14.36
C HIS A 311 -18.98 -0.52 -13.00
N TYR A 312 -19.19 0.74 -12.59
CA TYR A 312 -19.85 1.06 -11.33
C TYR A 312 -21.35 0.72 -11.33
N GLU A 313 -22.03 0.79 -12.47
CA GLU A 313 -23.40 0.30 -12.62
C GLU A 313 -23.49 -1.21 -12.35
N MET A 314 -22.57 -2.00 -12.92
CA MET A 314 -22.52 -3.45 -12.68
C MET A 314 -22.22 -3.80 -11.22
N LEU A 315 -21.32 -3.07 -10.57
CA LEU A 315 -21.04 -3.26 -9.13
C LEU A 315 -22.29 -3.00 -8.27
N LYS A 316 -23.04 -1.93 -8.55
CA LYS A 316 -24.29 -1.62 -7.84
C LYS A 316 -25.36 -2.69 -8.04
N ASN A 317 -25.50 -3.20 -9.26
CA ASN A 317 -26.48 -4.26 -9.55
C ASN A 317 -26.12 -5.56 -8.82
N ASN A 318 -24.84 -5.95 -8.80
CA ASN A 318 -24.38 -7.11 -8.05
C ASN A 318 -24.57 -6.95 -6.54
N GLU A 319 -24.41 -5.74 -5.98
CA GLU A 319 -24.70 -5.49 -4.56
C GLU A 319 -26.18 -5.69 -4.23
N ILE A 320 -27.09 -5.27 -5.13
CA ILE A 320 -28.54 -5.43 -4.96
C ILE A 320 -28.93 -6.91 -5.04
N GLU A 321 -28.40 -7.65 -6.02
CA GLU A 321 -28.69 -9.08 -6.18
C GLU A 321 -28.24 -9.89 -4.95
N ASN A 322 -27.04 -9.63 -4.43
CA ASN A 322 -26.53 -10.30 -3.22
C ASN A 322 -27.28 -9.89 -1.94
N SER A 323 -27.93 -8.73 -1.91
CA SER A 323 -28.72 -8.28 -0.75
C SER A 323 -30.09 -8.94 -0.66
N ASN A 324 -30.62 -9.47 -1.77
CA ASN A 324 -31.92 -10.16 -1.82
C ASN A 324 -31.83 -11.65 -1.44
N ASP A 325 -30.62 -12.22 -1.35
CA ASP A 325 -30.37 -13.66 -1.11
C ASP A 325 -30.00 -14.01 0.35
N ASN A 326 -30.11 -13.07 1.30
CA ASN A 326 -29.81 -13.33 2.71
C ASN A 326 -31.07 -13.43 3.58
N ASP A 327 -31.63 -14.65 3.63
CA ASP A 327 -32.27 -15.18 4.83
C ASP A 327 -31.25 -15.26 5.98
N VAL A 328 -31.66 -14.77 7.16
CA VAL A 328 -31.00 -14.85 8.48
C VAL A 328 -29.66 -14.10 8.63
N ALA A 329 -29.76 -12.89 9.18
CA ALA A 329 -28.62 -12.10 9.65
C ALA A 329 -27.88 -12.77 10.83
N GLU A 330 -26.69 -13.33 10.58
CA GLU A 330 -25.67 -13.52 11.62
C GLU A 330 -24.93 -12.20 11.88
N VAL A 331 -24.75 -11.88 13.16
CA VAL A 331 -24.34 -10.55 13.68
C VAL A 331 -22.85 -10.23 13.49
N ASP A 332 -22.07 -11.10 12.84
CA ASP A 332 -20.61 -10.91 12.64
C ASP A 332 -20.14 -11.09 11.18
N ALA A 333 -21.01 -10.84 10.19
CA ALA A 333 -20.63 -10.94 8.79
C ALA A 333 -19.68 -9.80 8.37
N LYS A 334 -18.44 -10.16 8.00
CA LYS A 334 -17.47 -9.28 7.31
C LYS A 334 -18.16 -8.60 6.12
N PRO A 335 -17.80 -7.34 5.79
CA PRO A 335 -18.35 -6.67 4.61
C PRO A 335 -18.16 -7.56 3.39
N SER A 336 -19.25 -7.81 2.65
CA SER A 336 -19.25 -8.66 1.46
C SER A 336 -18.24 -8.10 0.44
N GLU A 337 -17.30 -8.93 0.02
CA GLU A 337 -16.33 -8.56 -1.00
C GLU A 337 -17.06 -8.28 -2.33
N LYS A 338 -16.87 -7.08 -2.89
CA LYS A 338 -17.46 -6.70 -4.18
C LYS A 338 -16.77 -7.52 -5.28
N THR A 339 -17.54 -8.30 -6.03
CA THR A 339 -17.00 -9.22 -7.03
C THR A 339 -17.71 -9.06 -8.37
N LEU A 340 -16.97 -9.34 -9.45
CA LEU A 340 -17.44 -9.25 -10.83
C LEU A 340 -17.02 -10.51 -11.59
N ASN A 341 -17.90 -11.00 -12.46
CA ASN A 341 -17.61 -12.15 -13.30
C ASN A 341 -16.60 -11.77 -14.39
N VAL A 342 -15.57 -12.60 -14.55
CA VAL A 342 -14.58 -12.49 -15.62
C VAL A 342 -14.79 -13.59 -16.66
N TYR A 343 -14.67 -13.21 -17.92
CA TYR A 343 -14.81 -14.08 -19.07
C TYR A 343 -13.57 -13.98 -19.96
N SER A 344 -12.97 -15.13 -20.26
CA SER A 344 -11.81 -15.25 -21.15
C SER A 344 -12.20 -16.06 -22.39
N TYR A 345 -12.10 -15.41 -23.54
CA TYR A 345 -12.39 -15.98 -24.85
C TYR A 345 -11.07 -16.24 -25.59
N LYS A 346 -10.50 -17.43 -25.37
CA LYS A 346 -9.19 -17.80 -25.93
C LYS A 346 -9.13 -17.69 -27.45
N ASN A 347 -10.19 -18.10 -28.15
CA ASN A 347 -10.25 -18.11 -29.62
C ASN A 347 -10.09 -16.72 -30.26
N ILE A 348 -10.51 -15.67 -29.56
CA ILE A 348 -10.41 -14.27 -30.02
C ILE A 348 -9.40 -13.46 -29.19
N ASN A 349 -8.66 -14.12 -28.30
CA ASN A 349 -7.72 -13.54 -27.34
C ASN A 349 -8.32 -12.30 -26.64
N LEU A 350 -9.41 -12.50 -25.91
CA LEU A 350 -10.17 -11.45 -25.24
C LEU A 350 -10.43 -11.81 -23.79
N VAL A 351 -10.17 -10.88 -22.87
CA VAL A 351 -10.61 -10.97 -21.47
C VAL A 351 -11.53 -9.80 -21.17
N LYS A 352 -12.68 -10.08 -20.57
CA LYS A 352 -13.70 -9.10 -20.21
C LYS A 352 -14.11 -9.28 -18.76
N CYS A 353 -14.16 -8.19 -18.00
CA CYS A 353 -14.67 -8.18 -16.63
C CYS A 353 -15.19 -6.78 -16.28
N GLY A 354 -16.43 -6.70 -15.79
CA GLY A 354 -17.10 -5.43 -15.53
C GLY A 354 -17.10 -4.51 -16.76
N GLY A 355 -16.76 -3.23 -16.55
CA GLY A 355 -16.54 -2.26 -17.62
C GLY A 355 -15.14 -2.27 -18.24
N VAL A 356 -14.37 -3.35 -18.13
CA VAL A 356 -13.05 -3.46 -18.77
C VAL A 356 -13.03 -4.60 -19.79
N LYS A 357 -12.46 -4.32 -20.95
CA LYS A 357 -12.25 -5.29 -22.03
C LYS A 357 -10.82 -5.19 -22.53
N ILE A 358 -10.07 -6.29 -22.54
CA ILE A 358 -8.69 -6.35 -23.03
C ILE A 358 -8.61 -7.39 -24.16
N ARG A 359 -8.19 -6.97 -25.35
CA ARG A 359 -8.07 -7.80 -26.55
C ARG A 359 -6.65 -7.84 -27.07
N GLY A 360 -6.24 -9.02 -27.54
CA GLY A 360 -4.99 -9.22 -28.26
C GLY A 360 -3.77 -8.99 -27.36
N MET A 361 -3.90 -9.31 -26.07
CA MET A 361 -2.80 -9.29 -25.12
C MET A 361 -1.75 -10.32 -25.55
N LYS A 362 -0.51 -9.88 -25.68
CA LYS A 362 0.64 -10.73 -25.97
C LYS A 362 1.61 -10.61 -24.80
N ALA A 363 2.05 -11.76 -24.31
CA ALA A 363 3.07 -11.87 -23.30
C ALA A 363 4.29 -12.59 -23.87
N SER A 364 5.48 -12.21 -23.43
CA SER A 364 6.74 -12.88 -23.79
C SER A 364 7.31 -13.62 -22.61
N LEU A 365 8.05 -14.69 -22.90
CA LEU A 365 8.81 -15.43 -21.90
C LEU A 365 9.84 -14.50 -21.25
N ALA A 366 9.82 -14.43 -19.92
CA ALA A 366 10.78 -13.67 -19.13
C ALA A 366 11.84 -14.59 -18.53
N SER A 367 13.09 -14.13 -18.50
CA SER A 367 14.17 -14.86 -17.86
C SER A 367 13.98 -14.89 -16.34
N ARG A 368 13.93 -16.08 -15.76
CA ARG A 368 13.95 -16.25 -14.30
C ARG A 368 15.34 -15.96 -13.75
N ARG A 369 15.39 -15.39 -12.54
CA ARG A 369 16.66 -15.16 -11.85
C ARG A 369 17.34 -16.48 -11.58
N GLN A 370 18.58 -16.62 -12.04
CA GLN A 370 19.43 -17.72 -11.60
C GLN A 370 19.93 -17.42 -10.18
N GLN A 371 19.89 -18.41 -9.29
CA GLN A 371 20.56 -18.39 -7.99
C GLN A 371 20.01 -17.40 -6.93
N THR A 372 18.68 -17.27 -6.78
CA THR A 372 18.10 -16.62 -5.58
C THR A 372 18.28 -17.43 -4.31
N GLN A 373 18.46 -18.75 -4.44
CA GLN A 373 18.69 -19.67 -3.33
C GLN A 373 20.00 -20.42 -3.53
N SER A 374 20.68 -20.69 -2.40
CA SER A 374 21.79 -21.63 -2.40
C SER A 374 21.30 -23.01 -2.82
N TRP A 375 22.13 -23.76 -3.55
CA TRP A 375 21.80 -25.12 -3.92
C TRP A 375 21.46 -25.95 -2.69
N PRO A 376 20.42 -26.80 -2.76
CA PRO A 376 20.12 -27.70 -1.66
C PRO A 376 21.33 -28.60 -1.38
N LYS A 377 21.66 -28.76 -0.10
CA LYS A 377 22.67 -29.72 0.32
C LYS A 377 22.12 -31.13 0.17
N HIS A 378 22.88 -31.99 -0.49
CA HIS A 378 22.53 -33.39 -0.63
C HIS A 378 23.41 -34.20 0.33
N GLU A 379 22.79 -34.80 1.34
CA GLU A 379 23.45 -35.67 2.30
C GLU A 379 22.95 -37.10 2.11
N LYS A 380 23.87 -38.07 2.07
CA LYS A 380 23.55 -39.48 1.94
C LYS A 380 23.52 -40.12 3.33
N TYR A 381 22.41 -40.79 3.65
CA TYR A 381 22.34 -41.64 4.84
C TYR A 381 23.04 -42.97 4.56
N VAL A 382 24.01 -43.30 5.41
CA VAL A 382 24.77 -44.56 5.36
C VAL A 382 24.84 -45.09 6.77
N PHE A 383 24.67 -46.41 6.92
CA PHE A 383 24.94 -47.06 8.20
C PHE A 383 26.42 -46.94 8.54
N ILE A 384 26.72 -46.36 9.70
CA ILE A 384 28.07 -46.26 10.24
C ILE A 384 28.09 -47.04 11.55
N PRO A 385 28.82 -48.17 11.64
CA PRO A 385 28.96 -48.89 12.89
C PRO A 385 29.69 -48.02 13.92
N TYR A 386 29.38 -48.18 15.21
CA TYR A 386 30.04 -47.43 16.30
C TYR A 386 31.56 -47.63 16.30
N GLU A 387 31.99 -48.86 16.03
CA GLU A 387 33.38 -49.20 15.78
C GLU A 387 33.61 -49.27 14.27
N ASN A 388 34.09 -48.16 13.70
CA ASN A 388 34.37 -48.07 12.27
C ASN A 388 35.88 -47.90 12.00
N ASN A 389 36.51 -48.96 11.52
CA ASN A 389 37.93 -48.96 11.12
C ASN A 389 38.15 -48.60 9.64
N GLN A 390 37.08 -48.26 8.90
CA GLN A 390 37.16 -47.91 7.49
C GLN A 390 37.20 -46.40 7.28
N ILE A 391 38.03 -45.96 6.33
CA ILE A 391 38.13 -44.54 5.94
C ILE A 391 36.89 -44.17 5.13
N LEU A 392 36.02 -43.32 5.72
CA LEU A 392 34.75 -42.90 5.11
C LEU A 392 34.94 -41.90 3.95
N VAL A 393 36.00 -41.07 3.98
CA VAL A 393 36.33 -40.10 2.92
C VAL A 393 37.83 -40.13 2.67
N LYS A 394 38.25 -40.26 1.40
CA LYS A 394 39.67 -40.35 1.00
C LYS A 394 40.51 -39.15 1.43
N GLU A 395 39.90 -37.97 1.53
CA GLU A 395 40.57 -36.73 1.92
C GLU A 395 40.63 -36.60 3.45
N PRO A 396 41.82 -36.50 4.08
CA PRO A 396 41.98 -36.57 5.53
C PRO A 396 41.21 -35.51 6.32
N THR A 397 41.17 -34.27 5.82
CA THR A 397 40.47 -33.13 6.44
C THR A 397 38.95 -33.33 6.45
N LYS A 398 38.38 -33.76 5.32
CA LYS A 398 36.96 -34.08 5.19
C LYS A 398 36.59 -35.32 5.99
N SER A 399 37.48 -36.31 6.07
CA SER A 399 37.26 -37.51 6.90
C SER A 399 37.14 -37.15 8.38
N ARG A 400 38.01 -36.26 8.88
CA ARG A 400 37.92 -35.77 10.27
C ARG A 400 36.64 -35.00 10.53
N LEU A 401 36.27 -34.10 9.60
CA LEU A 401 35.04 -33.32 9.71
C LEU A 401 33.80 -34.24 9.70
N HIS A 402 33.79 -35.25 8.84
CA HIS A 402 32.71 -36.23 8.78
C HIS A 402 32.59 -37.06 10.07
N ALA A 403 33.71 -37.51 10.64
CA ALA A 403 33.71 -38.20 11.93
C ALA A 403 33.16 -37.30 13.07
N LEU A 404 33.54 -36.02 13.10
CA LEU A 404 32.98 -35.05 14.05
C LEU A 404 31.47 -34.86 13.86
N THR A 405 31.00 -34.78 12.62
CA THR A 405 29.57 -34.69 12.31
C THR A 405 28.81 -35.91 12.81
N VAL A 406 29.32 -37.13 12.58
CA VAL A 406 28.68 -38.38 13.05
C VAL A 406 28.62 -38.42 14.57
N MET A 407 29.72 -38.11 15.26
CA MET A 407 29.74 -38.05 16.73
C MET A 407 28.73 -37.04 17.28
N LEU A 408 28.67 -35.84 16.68
CA LEU A 408 27.72 -34.81 17.08
C LEU A 408 26.27 -35.26 16.83
N GLN A 409 26.00 -35.90 15.70
CA GLN A 409 24.68 -36.46 15.38
C GLN A 409 24.27 -37.54 16.38
N THR A 410 25.17 -38.45 16.77
CA THR A 410 24.91 -39.45 17.81
C THR A 410 24.62 -38.82 19.16
N VAL A 411 25.35 -37.76 19.54
CA VAL A 411 25.06 -37.00 20.77
C VAL A 411 23.67 -36.36 20.69
N ILE A 412 23.34 -35.69 19.58
CA ILE A 412 22.03 -35.04 19.36
C ILE A 412 20.89 -36.06 19.41
N GLU A 413 21.06 -37.22 18.79
CA GLU A 413 20.09 -38.32 18.79
C GLU A 413 19.77 -38.80 20.22
N ASN A 414 20.78 -38.85 21.09
CA ASN A 414 20.64 -39.36 22.46
C ASN A 414 20.35 -38.28 23.52
N LEU A 415 20.43 -36.99 23.18
CA LEU A 415 20.17 -35.88 24.12
C LEU A 415 18.70 -35.80 24.59
N ASN A 416 17.73 -36.22 23.78
CA ASN A 416 16.31 -36.24 24.17
C ASN A 416 15.91 -37.46 25.03
N VAL A 417 16.79 -38.46 25.16
CA VAL A 417 16.59 -39.64 26.01
C VAL A 417 17.06 -39.38 27.46
N LEU A 418 17.75 -38.25 27.69
CA LEU A 418 18.32 -37.81 28.97
C LEU A 418 17.40 -36.86 29.77
N LYS A 419 16.09 -36.80 29.48
CA LYS A 419 15.10 -36.04 30.25
C LYS A 419 14.38 -36.88 31.30
#